data_AF-A0A6B2FWN6-F1
#
_entry.id   AF-A0A6B2FWN6-F1
#
_cell.length_a   1.000
_cell.length_b   1.000
_cell.length_c   1.000
_cell.angle_alpha   90.00
_cell.angle_beta   90.00
_cell.angle_gamma   90.00
#
_symmetry.space_group_name_H-M   'P 1'
#
loop_
_entity.id
_entity.type
_entity.pdbx_description
1 polymer ?
#
loop_
_entity_poly.entity_id
_entity_poly.type
_entity_poly.pdbx_seq_one_letter_code
_entity_poly.pdbx_strand_id
1 'polypeptide(L)'
;MKKIRAKEIMKISFIEKFIESHDRMFTINKNLVPKAHEITSQPWQWPLTIKGIHFSILSHHRVYMLGNPMLYWAIVILIPAYAMLCLFFMLQKTGRLKINHEYQCLIFESIEYASRFFVGWMIHYFPYFLMRRVLYFHHYMPAYLFYSMFAGDYLIFDFRNYD
;
A
#
# COMPACT_ATOMS: atom_id res chain seq x y z
N MET A 1 56.95 24.74 -2.09
CA MET A 1 55.55 24.38 -1.73
C MET A 1 54.61 24.89 -2.81
N LYS A 2 53.91 24.00 -3.55
CA LYS A 2 52.87 24.41 -4.52
C LYS A 2 51.63 24.87 -3.75
N LYS A 3 51.25 26.14 -3.86
CA LYS A 3 49.96 26.64 -3.36
C LYS A 3 48.85 25.93 -4.14
N ILE A 4 48.10 25.06 -3.48
CA ILE A 4 46.89 24.47 -4.04
C ILE A 4 45.88 25.62 -4.13
N ARG A 5 45.58 26.08 -5.34
CA ARG A 5 44.56 27.11 -5.60
C ARG A 5 43.22 26.54 -5.11
N ALA A 6 42.58 27.22 -4.15
CA ALA A 6 41.23 26.87 -3.73
C ALA A 6 40.34 26.86 -4.98
N LYS A 7 39.73 25.71 -5.27
CA LYS A 7 38.82 25.56 -6.41
C LYS A 7 37.67 26.55 -6.21
N GLU A 8 37.51 27.51 -7.12
CA GLU A 8 36.36 28.41 -7.10
C GLU A 8 35.10 27.56 -7.13
N ILE A 9 34.32 27.59 -6.05
CA ILE A 9 33.08 26.86 -5.97
C ILE A 9 32.07 27.59 -6.85
N MET A 10 31.70 26.97 -7.97
CA MET A 10 30.68 27.48 -8.86
C MET A 10 29.38 27.66 -8.07
N LYS A 11 28.88 28.91 -7.98
CA LYS A 11 27.57 29.19 -7.40
C LYS A 11 26.50 28.78 -8.41
N ILE A 12 25.97 27.57 -8.25
CA ILE A 12 24.77 27.11 -8.96
C ILE A 12 23.50 27.71 -8.35
N SER A 13 22.49 27.94 -9.19
CA SER A 13 21.18 28.47 -8.82
C SER A 13 20.37 27.47 -7.98
N PHE A 14 19.28 27.92 -7.36
CA PHE A 14 18.41 27.05 -6.59
C PHE A 14 17.76 25.95 -7.44
N ILE A 15 17.28 26.29 -8.64
CA ILE A 15 16.61 25.33 -9.54
C ILE A 15 17.60 24.25 -10.01
N GLU A 16 18.84 24.63 -10.33
CA GLU A 16 19.89 23.66 -10.67
C GLU A 16 20.18 22.73 -9.50
N LYS A 17 20.31 23.25 -8.27
CA LYS A 17 20.47 22.42 -7.06
C LYS A 17 19.28 21.49 -6.86
N PHE A 18 18.06 21.96 -7.07
CA PHE A 18 16.84 21.19 -6.88
C PHE A 18 16.78 20.02 -7.87
N ILE A 19 17.02 20.29 -9.15
CA ILE A 19 17.03 19.28 -10.22
C ILE A 19 18.15 18.27 -9.98
N GLU A 20 19.37 18.74 -9.74
CA GLU A 20 20.51 17.85 -9.46
C GLU A 20 20.22 16.98 -8.23
N SER A 21 19.66 17.56 -7.17
CA SER A 21 19.32 16.82 -5.95
C SER A 21 18.30 15.70 -6.23
N HIS A 22 17.24 15.97 -7.00
CA HIS A 22 16.26 14.94 -7.35
C HIS A 22 16.84 13.86 -8.27
N ASP A 23 17.66 14.23 -9.24
CA ASP A 23 18.38 13.27 -10.09
C ASP A 23 19.24 12.31 -9.25
N ARG A 24 19.97 12.85 -8.26
CA ARG A 24 20.73 12.03 -7.31
C ARG A 24 19.83 11.17 -6.43
N MET A 25 18.72 11.71 -5.92
CA MET A 25 17.75 10.92 -5.13
C MET A 25 17.20 9.74 -5.93
N PHE A 26 16.81 9.95 -7.19
CA PHE A 26 16.33 8.87 -8.07
C PHE A 26 17.41 7.84 -8.36
N THR A 27 18.62 8.30 -8.69
CA THR A 27 19.77 7.43 -8.97
C THR A 27 20.11 6.56 -7.76
N ILE A 28 20.17 7.15 -6.57
CA ILE A 28 20.44 6.42 -5.33
C ILE A 28 19.29 5.44 -5.05
N ASN A 29 18.04 5.88 -5.12
CA ASN A 29 16.86 5.05 -4.83
C ASN A 29 16.79 3.81 -5.74
N LYS A 30 17.07 3.98 -7.04
CA LYS A 30 17.14 2.89 -8.03
C LYS A 30 18.25 1.90 -7.72
N ASN A 31 19.38 2.37 -7.21
CA ASN A 31 20.57 1.56 -6.93
C ASN A 31 20.60 0.93 -5.53
N LEU A 32 19.60 1.20 -4.68
CA LEU A 32 19.41 0.50 -3.40
C LEU A 32 18.90 -0.92 -3.63
N VAL A 33 19.68 -1.76 -4.30
CA VAL A 33 19.35 -3.16 -4.54
C VAL A 33 19.70 -4.02 -3.31
N PRO A 34 18.93 -5.08 -3.00
CA PRO A 34 19.22 -5.97 -1.88
C PRO A 34 20.62 -6.58 -1.99
N LYS A 35 21.39 -6.50 -0.91
CA LYS A 35 22.70 -7.17 -0.84
C LYS A 35 22.51 -8.67 -0.60
N ALA A 36 23.53 -9.46 -0.95
CA ALA A 36 23.57 -10.87 -0.59
C ALA A 36 23.36 -11.04 0.92
N HIS A 37 22.47 -11.95 1.31
CA HIS A 37 22.10 -12.25 2.71
C HIS A 37 21.31 -11.16 3.46
N GLU A 38 20.88 -10.08 2.79
CA GLU A 38 20.04 -9.08 3.43
C GLU A 38 18.58 -9.57 3.59
N ILE A 39 18.03 -9.43 4.80
CA ILE A 39 16.65 -9.84 5.11
C ILE A 39 15.69 -8.77 4.60
N THR A 40 15.19 -8.94 3.38
CA THR A 40 14.15 -8.09 2.75
C THR A 40 12.83 -8.84 2.62
N SER A 41 11.73 -8.13 2.36
CA SER A 41 10.44 -8.74 2.03
C SER A 41 9.91 -8.25 0.68
N GLN A 42 9.05 -9.07 0.07
CA GLN A 42 8.50 -8.83 -1.26
C GLN A 42 7.03 -8.39 -1.18
N PRO A 43 6.52 -7.58 -2.13
CA PRO A 43 5.16 -7.05 -2.09
C PRO A 43 4.09 -8.11 -1.84
N TRP A 44 4.16 -9.24 -2.52
CA TRP A 44 3.20 -10.34 -2.38
C TRP A 44 3.18 -10.99 -0.98
N GLN A 45 4.25 -10.82 -0.19
CA GLN A 45 4.36 -11.39 1.15
C GLN A 45 3.62 -10.57 2.21
N TRP A 46 3.36 -9.29 1.94
CA TRP A 46 2.86 -8.36 2.96
C TRP A 46 1.39 -8.61 3.35
N PRO A 47 0.44 -8.81 2.43
CA PRO A 47 -0.95 -9.09 2.80
C PRO A 47 -1.10 -10.40 3.59
N LEU A 48 -0.18 -11.34 3.37
CA LEU A 48 -0.17 -12.65 4.03
C LEU A 48 0.64 -12.65 5.34
N THR A 49 1.28 -11.53 5.71
CA THR A 49 2.15 -11.42 6.89
C THR A 49 3.23 -12.51 6.95
N ILE A 50 3.78 -12.91 5.79
CA ILE A 50 4.79 -14.01 5.73
C ILE A 50 6.11 -13.58 6.37
N LYS A 51 6.48 -12.30 6.20
CA LYS A 51 7.79 -11.79 6.63
C LYS A 51 7.70 -10.33 7.07
N GLY A 52 8.01 -10.10 8.34
CA GLY A 52 8.18 -8.80 8.98
C GLY A 52 9.62 -8.29 8.95
N ILE A 53 9.93 -7.32 9.82
CA ILE A 53 11.26 -6.70 9.94
C ILE A 53 11.75 -6.74 11.40
N HIS A 54 13.04 -7.02 11.59
CA HIS A 54 13.71 -6.94 12.89
C HIS A 54 14.20 -5.50 13.14
N PHE A 55 13.87 -4.93 14.29
CA PHE A 55 14.35 -3.61 14.71
C PHE A 55 15.55 -3.69 15.66
N SER A 56 15.76 -4.83 16.30
CA SER A 56 16.86 -5.04 17.25
C SER A 56 17.61 -6.33 16.95
N ILE A 57 18.94 -6.25 16.93
CA ILE A 57 19.83 -7.40 16.61
C ILE A 57 20.49 -7.96 17.88
N LEU A 58 20.87 -7.11 18.84
CA LEU A 58 21.77 -7.44 19.96
C LEU A 58 21.17 -7.03 21.33
N SER A 59 20.05 -7.63 21.72
CA SER A 59 19.50 -7.40 23.05
C SER A 59 18.76 -8.64 23.56
N HIS A 60 18.62 -8.77 24.89
CA HIS A 60 17.80 -9.81 25.52
C HIS A 60 16.33 -9.76 25.05
N HIS A 61 15.87 -8.58 24.62
CA HIS A 61 14.55 -8.36 24.05
C HIS A 61 14.66 -8.09 22.54
N ARG A 62 13.85 -8.79 21.74
CA ARG A 62 13.84 -8.62 20.29
C ARG A 62 12.56 -7.93 19.86
N VAL A 63 12.69 -6.78 19.21
CA VAL A 63 11.58 -6.05 18.60
C VAL A 63 11.44 -6.50 17.15
N TYR A 64 10.31 -7.10 16.83
CA TYR A 64 9.94 -7.54 15.49
C TYR A 64 8.62 -6.91 15.10
N MET A 65 8.57 -6.27 13.93
CA MET A 65 7.33 -5.71 13.42
C MET A 65 6.73 -6.63 12.38
N LEU A 66 5.54 -7.09 12.71
CA LEU A 66 4.65 -7.89 11.88
C LEU A 66 3.22 -7.37 12.07
N GLY A 67 2.43 -7.41 11.00
CA GLY A 67 1.00 -7.14 11.11
C GLY A 67 0.29 -8.22 11.93
N ASN A 68 -0.85 -7.89 12.51
CA ASN A 68 -1.71 -8.89 13.14
C ASN A 68 -2.27 -9.83 12.04
N PRO A 69 -1.88 -11.13 12.00
CA PRO A 69 -2.26 -12.02 10.91
C PRO A 69 -3.78 -12.18 10.78
N MET A 70 -4.52 -12.17 11.90
CA MET A 70 -5.98 -12.32 11.87
C MET A 70 -6.64 -11.15 11.13
N LEU A 71 -6.21 -9.91 11.42
CA LEU A 71 -6.74 -8.73 10.74
C LEU A 71 -6.32 -8.70 9.27
N TYR A 72 -5.06 -9.02 8.98
CA TYR A 72 -4.56 -9.02 7.60
C TYR A 72 -5.30 -10.05 6.72
N TRP A 73 -5.49 -11.27 7.23
CA TRP A 73 -6.15 -12.34 6.49
C TRP A 73 -7.65 -12.12 6.36
N ALA A 74 -8.32 -11.61 7.39
CA ALA A 74 -9.73 -11.24 7.30
C ALA A 74 -9.98 -10.28 6.14
N ILE A 75 -9.11 -9.27 5.98
CA ILE A 75 -9.26 -8.29 4.91
C ILE A 75 -8.94 -8.91 3.53
N VAL A 76 -7.96 -9.82 3.42
CA VAL A 76 -7.72 -10.63 2.19
C VAL A 76 -8.95 -11.38 1.72
N ILE A 77 -9.77 -11.89 2.65
CA ILE A 77 -11.03 -12.58 2.33
C ILE A 77 -12.13 -11.60 1.87
N LEU A 78 -12.11 -10.36 2.35
CA LEU A 78 -13.12 -9.36 1.99
C LEU A 78 -13.03 -8.87 0.53
N ILE A 79 -11.84 -8.86 -0.09
CA ILE A 79 -11.71 -8.49 -1.52
C ILE A 79 -12.59 -9.37 -2.43
N PRO A 80 -12.46 -10.71 -2.43
CA PRO A 80 -13.29 -11.55 -3.29
C PRO A 80 -14.77 -11.47 -2.92
N ALA A 81 -15.11 -11.32 -1.64
CA ALA A 81 -16.51 -11.12 -1.21
C ALA A 81 -17.12 -9.85 -1.85
N TYR A 82 -16.39 -8.74 -1.81
CA TYR A 82 -16.81 -7.49 -2.43
C TYR A 82 -16.82 -7.57 -3.98
N ALA A 83 -15.87 -8.28 -4.59
CA ALA A 83 -15.88 -8.50 -6.04
C ALA A 83 -17.12 -9.30 -6.49
N MET A 84 -17.51 -10.32 -5.72
CA MET A 84 -18.77 -11.06 -5.96
C MET A 84 -19.99 -10.16 -5.80
N LEU A 85 -20.01 -9.28 -4.80
CA LEU A 85 -21.06 -8.30 -4.60
C LEU A 85 -21.20 -7.36 -5.81
N CYS A 86 -20.09 -6.81 -6.31
CA CYS A 86 -20.07 -5.97 -7.51
C CYS A 86 -20.59 -6.73 -8.74
N LEU A 87 -20.14 -7.98 -8.94
CA LEU A 87 -20.59 -8.82 -10.05
C LEU A 87 -22.09 -9.10 -9.98
N PHE A 88 -22.59 -9.44 -8.80
CA PHE A 88 -24.02 -9.62 -8.56
C PHE A 88 -24.81 -8.39 -8.99
N PHE A 89 -24.39 -7.17 -8.61
CA PHE A 89 -25.06 -5.93 -9.01
C PHE A 89 -24.98 -5.61 -10.50
N MET A 90 -23.86 -5.90 -11.16
CA MET A 90 -23.79 -5.78 -12.61
C MET A 90 -24.82 -6.69 -13.29
N LEU A 91 -25.02 -7.91 -12.77
CA LEU A 91 -26.05 -8.83 -13.25
C LEU A 91 -27.47 -8.33 -12.91
N GLN A 92 -27.70 -7.69 -11.77
CA GLN A 92 -28.99 -7.07 -11.44
C GLN A 92 -29.40 -6.03 -12.47
N LYS A 93 -28.46 -5.16 -12.89
CA LYS A 93 -28.72 -4.11 -13.87
C LYS A 93 -29.14 -4.65 -15.25
N THR A 94 -28.94 -5.94 -15.52
CA THR A 94 -29.49 -6.61 -16.72
C THR A 94 -30.98 -6.93 -16.62
N GLY A 95 -31.65 -6.60 -15.50
CA GLY A 95 -33.09 -6.70 -15.29
C GLY A 95 -33.57 -8.05 -14.75
N ARG A 96 -32.67 -8.96 -14.36
CA ARG A 96 -33.01 -10.34 -13.99
C ARG A 96 -33.51 -10.52 -12.55
N LEU A 97 -33.31 -9.55 -11.68
CA LEU A 97 -33.68 -9.64 -10.27
C LEU A 97 -34.11 -8.25 -9.76
N LYS A 98 -35.21 -8.20 -9.00
CA LYS A 98 -35.78 -6.96 -8.45
C LYS A 98 -35.30 -6.81 -7.00
N ILE A 99 -34.65 -5.70 -6.69
CA ILE A 99 -34.25 -5.30 -5.32
C ILE A 99 -35.03 -4.03 -4.94
N ASN A 100 -35.38 -3.89 -3.67
CA ASN A 100 -35.99 -2.66 -3.14
C ASN A 100 -35.08 -1.44 -3.40
N HIS A 101 -35.67 -0.32 -3.81
CA HIS A 101 -34.97 0.92 -4.16
C HIS A 101 -34.05 1.44 -3.05
N GLU A 102 -34.46 1.33 -1.79
CA GLU A 102 -33.65 1.78 -0.63
C GLU A 102 -32.34 1.00 -0.52
N TYR A 103 -32.42 -0.33 -0.65
CA TYR A 103 -31.25 -1.20 -0.67
C TYR A 103 -30.34 -0.86 -1.87
N GLN A 104 -30.91 -0.58 -3.04
CA GLN A 104 -30.10 -0.19 -4.21
C GLN A 104 -29.28 1.08 -3.94
N CYS A 105 -29.85 2.08 -3.24
CA CYS A 105 -29.13 3.30 -2.86
C CYS A 105 -27.98 3.00 -1.87
N LEU A 106 -28.25 2.22 -0.82
CA LEU A 106 -27.24 1.86 0.19
C LEU A 106 -26.07 1.08 -0.42
N ILE A 107 -26.38 0.13 -1.30
CA ILE A 107 -25.40 -0.64 -2.05
C ILE A 107 -24.54 0.27 -2.94
N PHE A 108 -25.17 1.19 -3.67
CA PHE A 108 -24.45 2.08 -4.56
C PHE A 108 -23.47 2.98 -3.80
N GLU A 109 -23.90 3.50 -2.64
CA GLU A 109 -23.06 4.30 -1.74
C GLU A 109 -21.85 3.49 -1.23
N SER A 110 -22.07 2.26 -0.72
CA SER A 110 -20.97 1.39 -0.29
C SER A 110 -20.02 1.07 -1.45
N ILE A 111 -20.55 0.76 -2.64
CA ILE A 111 -19.71 0.50 -3.82
C ILE A 111 -18.84 1.73 -4.14
N GLU A 112 -19.41 2.93 -4.07
CA GLU A 112 -18.68 4.16 -4.33
C GLU A 112 -17.52 4.36 -3.33
N TYR A 113 -17.77 4.25 -2.02
CA TYR A 113 -16.71 4.40 -1.02
C TYR A 113 -15.66 3.30 -1.10
N ALA A 114 -16.07 2.04 -1.18
CA ALA A 114 -15.18 0.91 -1.31
C ALA A 114 -14.32 1.02 -2.58
N SER A 115 -14.86 1.52 -3.69
CA SER A 115 -14.07 1.76 -4.92
C SER A 115 -12.95 2.80 -4.70
N ARG A 116 -13.23 3.88 -3.96
CA ARG A 116 -12.23 4.92 -3.63
C ARG A 116 -11.12 4.36 -2.75
N PHE A 117 -11.47 3.58 -1.72
CA PHE A 117 -10.48 2.95 -0.85
C PHE A 117 -9.68 1.88 -1.58
N PHE A 118 -10.32 1.09 -2.46
CA PHE A 118 -9.63 0.10 -3.28
C PHE A 118 -8.62 0.75 -4.23
N VAL A 119 -8.98 1.86 -4.88
CA VAL A 119 -8.05 2.64 -5.71
C VAL A 119 -6.89 3.20 -4.86
N GLY A 120 -7.19 3.71 -3.66
CA GLY A 120 -6.16 4.15 -2.72
C GLY A 120 -5.19 3.03 -2.35
N TRP A 121 -5.70 1.83 -2.05
CA TRP A 121 -4.89 0.63 -1.81
C TRP A 121 -4.03 0.28 -3.02
N MET A 122 -4.61 0.26 -4.23
CA MET A 122 -3.89 -0.04 -5.48
C MET A 122 -2.75 0.94 -5.75
N ILE A 123 -2.99 2.25 -5.62
CA ILE A 123 -1.97 3.28 -5.85
C ILE A 123 -0.82 3.15 -4.84
N HIS A 124 -1.11 2.77 -3.60
CA HIS A 124 -0.08 2.60 -2.57
C HIS A 124 0.55 1.21 -2.57
N TYR A 125 0.01 0.23 -3.27
CA TYR A 125 0.53 -1.14 -3.26
C TYR A 125 1.19 -1.54 -4.58
N PHE A 126 0.51 -1.30 -5.69
CA PHE A 126 0.94 -1.74 -7.02
C PHE A 126 2.33 -1.23 -7.43
N PRO A 127 2.73 0.04 -7.17
CA PRO A 127 4.04 0.52 -7.59
C PRO A 127 5.21 -0.30 -7.03
N TYR A 128 5.06 -0.92 -5.86
CA TYR A 128 6.11 -1.72 -5.26
C TYR A 128 6.43 -3.00 -6.03
N PHE A 129 5.50 -3.53 -6.83
CA PHE A 129 5.77 -4.66 -7.73
C PHE A 129 6.69 -4.29 -8.90
N LEU A 130 6.75 -3.00 -9.25
CA LEU A 130 7.59 -2.48 -10.33
C LEU A 130 8.98 -2.05 -9.83
N MET A 131 9.16 -1.93 -8.52
CA MET A 131 10.40 -1.48 -7.90
C MET A 131 11.37 -2.65 -7.70
N ARG A 132 12.64 -2.47 -8.12
CA ARG A 132 13.72 -3.46 -7.97
C ARG A 132 14.69 -3.14 -6.82
N ARG A 133 14.27 -2.29 -5.88
CA ARG A 133 15.06 -1.87 -4.72
C ARG A 133 14.76 -2.72 -3.49
N VAL A 134 15.49 -2.48 -2.41
CA VAL A 134 15.21 -3.02 -1.08
C VAL A 134 13.82 -2.59 -0.64
N LEU A 135 13.01 -3.59 -0.26
CA LEU A 135 11.67 -3.40 0.27
C LEU A 135 11.51 -4.16 1.60
N TYR A 136 10.63 -3.63 2.43
CA TYR A 136 10.34 -4.16 3.76
C TYR A 136 8.84 -4.03 4.08
N PHE A 137 8.39 -4.77 5.08
CA PHE A 137 6.98 -4.85 5.47
C PHE A 137 6.31 -3.48 5.73
N HIS A 138 7.02 -2.49 6.28
CA HIS A 138 6.45 -1.16 6.54
C HIS A 138 6.02 -0.42 5.27
N HIS A 139 6.57 -0.75 4.10
CA HIS A 139 6.14 -0.14 2.83
C HIS A 139 4.67 -0.45 2.54
N TYR A 140 4.12 -1.53 3.10
CA TYR A 140 2.71 -1.87 2.95
C TYR A 140 1.77 -1.05 3.85
N MET A 141 2.28 -0.35 4.88
CA MET A 141 1.42 0.33 5.86
C MET A 141 0.47 1.37 5.26
N PRO A 142 0.88 2.23 4.30
CA PRO A 142 -0.04 3.16 3.66
C PRO A 142 -1.16 2.44 2.89
N ALA A 143 -0.81 1.37 2.15
CA ALA A 143 -1.80 0.55 1.47
C ALA A 143 -2.75 -0.11 2.48
N TYR A 144 -2.21 -0.68 3.57
CA TYR A 144 -2.98 -1.31 4.62
C TYR A 144 -4.00 -0.37 5.29
N LEU A 145 -3.70 0.94 5.39
CA LEU A 145 -4.66 1.94 5.87
C LEU A 145 -5.90 2.00 4.98
N PHE A 146 -5.71 2.19 3.67
CA PHE A 146 -6.81 2.16 2.71
C PHE A 146 -7.56 0.82 2.73
N TYR A 147 -6.81 -0.26 2.94
CA TYR A 147 -7.39 -1.59 3.01
C TYR A 147 -8.27 -1.80 4.25
N SER A 148 -7.87 -1.22 5.37
CA SER A 148 -8.64 -1.23 6.61
C SER A 148 -9.90 -0.37 6.47
N MET A 149 -9.83 0.77 5.78
CA MET A 149 -11.00 1.61 5.48
C MET A 149 -11.99 0.91 4.55
N PHE A 150 -11.48 0.19 3.55
CA PHE A 150 -12.29 -0.67 2.68
C PHE A 150 -13.04 -1.75 3.47
N ALA A 151 -12.37 -2.45 4.39
CA ALA A 151 -13.03 -3.42 5.26
C ALA A 151 -14.08 -2.78 6.19
N GLY A 152 -13.78 -1.57 6.70
CA GLY A 152 -14.71 -0.81 7.53
C GLY A 152 -16.01 -0.48 6.80
N ASP A 153 -15.93 -0.02 5.54
CA ASP A 153 -17.11 0.25 4.72
C ASP A 153 -17.97 -1.00 4.53
N TYR A 154 -17.35 -2.13 4.19
CA TYR A 154 -18.06 -3.40 4.02
C TYR A 154 -18.79 -3.85 5.30
N LEU A 155 -18.14 -3.73 6.46
CA LEU A 155 -18.76 -4.09 7.74
C LEU A 155 -19.92 -3.17 8.09
N ILE A 156 -19.78 -1.86 7.87
CA ILE A 156 -20.87 -0.89 8.11
C ILE A 156 -22.05 -1.16 7.19
N PHE A 157 -21.79 -1.47 5.92
CA PHE A 157 -22.81 -1.87 4.97
C PHE A 157 -23.58 -3.09 5.48
N ASP A 158 -22.88 -4.14 5.93
CA ASP A 158 -23.51 -5.36 6.45
C ASP A 158 -24.39 -5.07 7.67
N PHE A 159 -23.89 -4.32 8.67
CA PHE A 159 -24.67 -3.96 9.86
C PHE A 159 -25.94 -3.16 9.54
N ARG A 160 -25.87 -2.19 8.61
CA ARG A 160 -27.04 -1.39 8.20
C ARG A 160 -28.13 -2.21 7.50
N ASN A 161 -27.83 -3.43 7.04
CA ASN A 161 -28.82 -4.31 6.43
C ASN A 161 -29.58 -5.19 7.44
N TYR A 162 -29.15 -5.24 8.71
CA TYR A 162 -29.76 -6.08 9.76
C TYR A 162 -30.75 -5.33 10.67
N ASP A 163 -30.80 -4.00 10.60
CA ASP A 163 -31.79 -3.13 11.27
C ASP A 163 -32.95 -2.77 10.33
#